data_AF-A0A0M9Z3Q8-F1
#
_entry.id   AF-A0A0M9Z3Q8-F1
#
_cell.length_a   1.000
_cell.length_b   1.000
_cell.length_c   1.000
_cell.angle_alpha   90.00
_cell.angle_beta   90.00
_cell.angle_gamma   90.00
#
_symmetry.space_group_name_H-M   'P 1'
#
loop_
_entity.id
_entity.type
_entity.pdbx_description
1 polymer ?
#
loop_
_entity_poly.entity_id
_entity_poly.type
_entity_poly.pdbx_seq_one_letter_code
_entity_poly.pdbx_strand_id
1 'polypeptide(L)'
;MVPAGLADLMAQIAGPSDHWDRPEGPLGPLAHQYRLTRAERELANSHYRMGSKALARHELDRAADCLGAAAEAGHPGALFRLAVLAARTDQEPDDVRFLVVDAARHGHGDAQRLLVPPGAMPSRRPPGCAPPRTPRTPKNCGRP
;
A
#
# COMPACT_ATOMS: atom_id res chain seq x y z
N MET A 1 -24.29 -9.12 1.91
CA MET A 1 -23.23 -10.04 2.37
C MET A 1 -21.90 -9.42 2.02
N VAL A 2 -21.18 -8.90 3.00
CA VAL A 2 -19.85 -8.29 2.77
C VAL A 2 -18.90 -9.44 2.42
N PRO A 3 -18.11 -9.37 1.33
CA PRO A 3 -17.17 -10.44 1.02
C PRO A 3 -16.18 -10.61 2.17
N ALA A 4 -15.88 -11.86 2.56
CA ALA A 4 -15.05 -12.15 3.74
C ALA A 4 -13.69 -11.43 3.74
N GLY A 5 -13.10 -11.21 2.57
CA GLY A 5 -11.85 -10.45 2.44
C GLY A 5 -11.98 -8.96 2.75
N LEU A 6 -13.16 -8.34 2.57
CA LEU A 6 -13.40 -6.94 2.92
C LEU A 6 -13.63 -6.75 4.42
N ALA A 7 -14.33 -7.69 5.06
CA ALA A 7 -14.48 -7.68 6.52
C ALA A 7 -13.13 -7.86 7.23
N ASP A 8 -12.29 -8.78 6.74
CA ASP A 8 -10.93 -8.99 7.24
C ASP A 8 -10.03 -7.76 7.03
N LEU A 9 -10.11 -7.15 5.83
CA LEU A 9 -9.45 -5.87 5.52
C LEU A 9 -9.83 -4.77 6.52
N MET A 10 -11.12 -4.59 6.79
CA MET A 10 -11.59 -3.59 7.75
C MET A 10 -11.09 -3.87 9.17
N ALA A 11 -11.09 -5.13 9.60
CA ALA A 11 -10.56 -5.51 10.91
C ALA A 11 -9.05 -5.22 11.04
N GLN A 12 -8.27 -5.48 9.99
CA GLN A 12 -6.84 -5.17 9.96
C GLN A 12 -6.57 -3.65 10.01
N ILE A 13 -7.36 -2.86 9.27
CA ILE A 13 -7.24 -1.40 9.18
C ILE A 13 -7.73 -0.71 10.46
N ALA A 14 -8.79 -1.21 11.09
CA ALA A 14 -9.34 -0.68 12.33
C ALA A 14 -8.43 -0.95 13.55
N GLY A 15 -7.46 -1.85 13.43
CA GLY A 15 -6.51 -2.19 14.48
C GLY A 15 -5.63 -1.00 14.93
N PRO A 16 -5.02 -1.10 16.13
CA PRO A 16 -4.24 -0.03 16.75
C PRO A 16 -2.85 0.23 16.10
N SER A 17 -2.60 -0.31 14.91
CA SER A 17 -1.26 -0.38 14.35
C SER A 17 -0.72 1.00 13.92
N ASP A 18 0.43 1.41 14.45
CA ASP A 18 1.13 2.66 14.12
C ASP A 18 2.17 2.52 12.99
N HIS A 19 2.43 1.30 12.51
CA HIS A 19 3.54 1.02 11.56
C HIS A 19 3.32 1.51 10.12
N TRP A 20 2.18 2.12 9.84
CA TRP A 20 1.77 2.60 8.52
C TRP A 20 2.31 4.03 8.25
N ASP A 21 2.98 4.62 9.25
CA ASP A 21 3.54 5.96 9.19
C ASP A 21 4.89 5.99 8.46
N ARG A 22 4.87 6.40 7.19
CA ARG A 22 6.10 6.68 6.42
C ARG A 22 6.00 8.05 5.73
N PRO A 23 6.16 9.15 6.47
CA PRO A 23 6.05 10.53 5.96
C PRO A 23 7.20 10.96 5.04
N GLU A 24 8.29 10.19 5.01
CA GLU A 24 9.54 10.53 4.33
C GLU A 24 9.77 9.74 3.03
N GLY A 25 8.82 8.90 2.64
CA GLY A 25 8.88 8.20 1.36
C GLY A 25 8.64 9.15 0.18
N PRO A 26 9.20 8.86 -1.00
CA PRO A 26 8.76 9.55 -2.21
C PRO A 26 7.25 9.39 -2.35
N LEU A 27 6.52 10.50 -2.63
CA LEU A 27 5.16 10.37 -3.16
C LEU A 27 5.30 9.42 -4.35
N GLY A 28 4.58 8.29 -4.34
CA GLY A 28 4.98 7.13 -5.14
C GLY A 28 4.83 7.32 -6.66
N PRO A 29 4.66 6.24 -7.44
CA PRO A 29 4.79 6.29 -8.90
C PRO A 29 3.84 7.28 -9.60
N LEU A 30 2.72 7.65 -8.97
CA LEU A 30 1.74 8.60 -9.49
C LEU A 30 2.05 10.06 -9.15
N ALA A 31 3.04 10.37 -8.33
CA ALA A 31 3.34 11.74 -7.89
C ALA A 31 3.63 12.71 -9.04
N HIS A 32 4.18 12.20 -10.14
CA HIS A 32 4.39 12.96 -11.38
C HIS A 32 3.07 13.55 -11.92
N GLN A 33 1.94 12.87 -11.75
CA GLN A 33 0.64 13.30 -12.28
C GLN A 33 0.12 14.56 -11.59
N TYR A 34 0.43 14.71 -10.30
CA TYR A 34 0.06 15.88 -9.50
C TYR A 34 0.94 17.10 -9.78
N ARG A 35 2.08 16.92 -10.48
CA ARG A 35 3.01 17.99 -10.88
C ARG A 35 3.38 18.97 -9.74
N LEU A 36 3.43 18.47 -8.51
CA LEU A 36 3.64 19.30 -7.33
C LEU A 36 5.04 19.88 -7.29
N THR A 37 5.12 21.15 -6.93
CA THR A 37 6.36 21.81 -6.53
C THR A 37 6.90 21.20 -5.24
N ARG A 38 8.16 21.51 -4.91
CA ARG A 38 8.76 21.09 -3.65
C ARG A 38 7.97 21.59 -2.44
N ALA A 39 7.52 22.85 -2.46
CA ALA A 39 6.77 23.44 -1.36
C ALA A 39 5.41 22.76 -1.14
N GLU A 40 4.70 22.42 -2.22
CA GLU A 40 3.41 21.73 -2.12
C GLU A 40 3.57 20.31 -1.56
N ARG A 41 4.65 19.61 -1.92
CA ARG A 41 4.98 18.30 -1.32
C ARG A 41 5.29 18.42 0.18
N GLU A 42 6.06 19.44 0.57
CA GLU A 42 6.36 19.71 1.98
C GLU A 42 5.09 20.08 2.77
N LEU A 43 4.17 20.82 2.15
CA LEU A 43 2.86 21.14 2.72
C LEU A 43 2.00 19.87 2.88
N ALA A 44 1.92 19.01 1.85
CA ALA A 44 1.22 17.74 1.93
C ALA A 44 1.78 16.84 3.05
N ASN A 45 3.12 16.78 3.18
CA ASN A 45 3.76 16.05 4.28
C ASN A 45 3.43 16.64 5.66
N SER A 46 3.30 17.96 5.74
CA SER A 46 2.92 18.66 6.97
C SER A 46 1.47 18.36 7.36
N HIS A 47 0.55 18.43 6.39
CA HIS A 47 -0.84 18.03 6.55
C HIS A 47 -0.96 16.56 6.97
N TYR A 48 -0.22 15.66 6.33
CA TYR A 48 -0.17 14.25 6.72
C TYR A 48 0.26 14.04 8.17
N ARG A 49 1.33 14.73 8.61
CA ARG A 49 1.82 14.63 9.99
C ARG A 49 0.82 15.20 11.01
N MET A 50 0.15 16.30 10.67
CA MET A 50 -0.89 16.88 11.53
C MET A 50 -2.10 15.97 11.63
N GLY A 51 -2.58 15.46 10.49
CA GLY A 51 -3.71 14.54 10.42
C GLY A 51 -3.45 13.23 11.15
N SER A 52 -2.23 12.67 11.03
CA SER A 52 -1.86 11.45 11.75
C SER A 52 -1.82 11.66 13.27
N LYS A 53 -1.34 12.83 13.74
CA LYS A 53 -1.40 13.20 15.15
C LYS A 53 -2.84 13.42 15.64
N ALA A 54 -3.68 14.07 14.84
CA ALA A 54 -5.10 14.27 15.16
C ALA A 54 -5.83 12.92 15.26
N LEU A 55 -5.55 11.99 14.33
CA LEU A 55 -6.11 10.64 14.34
C LEU A 55 -5.69 9.85 15.61
N ALA A 56 -4.44 9.97 16.03
CA ALA A 56 -3.94 9.36 17.26
C ALA A 56 -4.61 9.94 18.53
N ARG A 57 -5.04 11.20 18.47
CA ARG A 57 -5.79 11.88 19.53
C ARG A 57 -7.30 11.68 19.46
N HIS A 58 -7.79 10.87 18.51
CA HIS A 58 -9.22 10.72 18.23
C HIS A 58 -9.93 12.04 17.84
N GLU A 59 -9.18 13.03 17.34
CA GLU A 59 -9.74 14.27 16.76
C GLU A 59 -10.16 14.01 15.31
N LEU A 60 -11.27 13.27 15.11
CA LEU A 60 -11.65 12.69 13.81
C LEU A 60 -11.90 13.76 12.72
N ASP A 61 -12.62 14.84 13.01
CA ASP A 61 -12.85 15.94 12.05
C ASP A 61 -11.53 16.57 11.59
N ARG A 62 -10.65 16.92 12.54
CA ARG A 62 -9.33 17.49 12.20
C ARG A 62 -8.45 16.52 11.43
N ALA A 63 -8.55 15.23 11.75
CA ALA A 63 -7.86 14.20 10.99
C ALA A 63 -8.40 14.14 9.56
N ALA A 64 -9.73 14.22 9.37
CA ALA A 64 -10.36 14.24 8.05
C ALA A 64 -9.86 15.43 7.21
N ASP A 65 -9.89 16.65 7.74
CA ASP A 65 -9.44 17.85 7.04
C ASP A 65 -7.96 17.75 6.64
N CYS A 66 -7.08 17.44 7.59
CA CYS A 66 -5.64 17.41 7.34
C CYS A 66 -5.26 16.25 6.41
N LEU A 67 -5.82 15.06 6.60
CA LEU A 67 -5.53 13.92 5.75
C LEU A 67 -6.16 14.07 4.36
N GLY A 68 -7.33 14.70 4.27
CA GLY A 68 -8.00 15.08 3.02
C GLY A 68 -7.11 15.97 2.17
N ALA A 69 -6.62 17.08 2.73
CA ALA A 69 -5.72 17.99 2.03
C ALA A 69 -4.43 17.32 1.54
N ALA A 70 -3.88 16.37 2.31
CA ALA A 70 -2.72 15.59 1.87
C ALA A 70 -3.08 14.55 0.79
N ALA A 71 -4.26 13.93 0.87
CA ALA A 71 -4.75 12.98 -0.11
C ALA A 71 -5.07 13.63 -1.47
N GLU A 72 -5.60 14.85 -1.48
CA GLU A 72 -5.80 15.65 -2.69
C GLU A 72 -4.48 15.94 -3.41
N ALA A 73 -3.39 16.06 -2.66
CA ALA A 73 -2.03 16.15 -3.19
C ALA A 73 -1.43 14.78 -3.58
N GLY A 74 -2.22 13.69 -3.57
CA GLY A 74 -1.77 12.35 -3.94
C GLY A 74 -0.85 11.70 -2.93
N HIS A 75 -0.90 12.10 -1.65
CA HIS A 75 -0.02 11.54 -0.63
C HIS A 75 -0.46 10.11 -0.26
N PRO A 76 0.33 9.06 -0.59
CA PRO A 76 -0.07 7.66 -0.42
C PRO A 76 -0.41 7.30 1.03
N GLY A 77 0.37 7.81 1.98
CA GLY A 77 0.11 7.58 3.40
C GLY A 77 -1.16 8.28 3.90
N ALA A 78 -1.58 9.38 3.26
CA ALA A 78 -2.76 10.13 3.68
C ALA A 78 -4.04 9.42 3.23
N LEU A 79 -4.07 8.95 1.97
CA LEU A 79 -5.13 8.08 1.44
C LEU A 79 -5.33 6.85 2.35
N PHE A 80 -4.23 6.23 2.76
CA PHE A 80 -4.30 5.08 3.65
C PHE A 80 -4.84 5.45 5.06
N ARG A 81 -4.38 6.56 5.65
CA ARG A 81 -4.89 7.02 6.96
C ARG A 81 -6.36 7.48 6.89
N LEU A 82 -6.84 7.98 5.75
CA LEU A 82 -8.26 8.23 5.52
C LEU A 82 -9.05 6.92 5.50
N ALA A 83 -8.52 5.83 4.95
CA ALA A 83 -9.16 4.52 5.03
C ALA A 83 -9.30 4.06 6.49
N VAL A 84 -8.27 4.28 7.31
CA VAL A 84 -8.32 4.00 8.77
C VAL A 84 -9.38 4.86 9.46
N LEU A 85 -9.44 6.15 9.13
CA LEU A 85 -10.44 7.06 9.67
C LEU A 85 -11.86 6.59 9.31
N ALA A 86 -12.10 6.30 8.03
CA ALA A 86 -13.38 5.82 7.51
C ALA A 86 -13.82 4.51 8.16
N ALA A 87 -12.88 3.57 8.40
CA ALA A 87 -13.16 2.34 9.13
C ALA A 87 -13.53 2.58 10.60
N ARG A 88 -13.02 3.64 11.23
CA ARG A 88 -13.34 4.02 12.63
C ARG A 88 -14.65 4.79 12.76
N THR A 89 -15.05 5.50 11.71
CA THR A 89 -16.31 6.26 11.64
C THR A 89 -17.45 5.45 11.02
N ASP A 90 -17.29 4.13 10.91
CA ASP A 90 -18.30 3.20 10.38
C ASP A 90 -18.81 3.62 8.99
N GLN A 91 -17.91 4.16 8.15
CA GLN A 91 -18.24 4.48 6.75
C GLN A 91 -18.42 3.22 5.93
N GLU A 92 -19.06 3.38 4.77
CA GLU A 92 -19.33 2.28 3.88
C GLU A 92 -18.03 1.51 3.55
N PRO A 93 -18.08 0.17 3.61
CA PRO A 93 -16.90 -0.66 3.43
C PRO A 93 -16.30 -0.51 2.03
N ASP A 94 -17.09 -0.08 1.04
CA ASP A 94 -16.61 0.21 -0.31
C ASP A 94 -15.73 1.47 -0.36
N ASP A 95 -16.06 2.52 0.41
CA ASP A 95 -15.25 3.74 0.51
C ASP A 95 -13.88 3.46 1.14
N VAL A 96 -13.86 2.67 2.22
CA VAL A 96 -12.61 2.22 2.86
C VAL A 96 -11.77 1.45 1.84
N ARG A 97 -12.39 0.53 1.09
CA ARG A 97 -11.69 -0.26 0.08
C ARG A 97 -11.15 0.61 -1.05
N PHE A 98 -11.94 1.58 -1.52
CA PHE A 98 -11.52 2.51 -2.56
C PHE A 98 -10.27 3.27 -2.14
N LEU A 99 -10.24 3.82 -0.93
CA LEU A 99 -9.09 4.54 -0.37
C LEU A 99 -7.84 3.65 -0.26
N VAL A 100 -7.99 2.37 0.14
CA VAL A 100 -6.89 1.40 0.18
C VAL A 100 -6.35 1.09 -1.22
N VAL A 101 -7.25 0.86 -2.19
CA VAL A 101 -6.87 0.63 -3.59
C VAL A 101 -6.10 1.83 -4.14
N ASP A 102 -6.59 3.04 -3.87
CA ASP A 102 -5.94 4.25 -4.36
C ASP A 102 -4.58 4.49 -3.69
N ALA A 103 -4.47 4.26 -2.38
CA ALA A 103 -3.20 4.30 -1.66
C ALA A 103 -2.17 3.30 -2.25
N ALA A 104 -2.62 2.08 -2.59
CA ALA A 104 -1.77 1.06 -3.20
C ALA A 104 -1.27 1.47 -4.60
N ARG A 105 -2.15 2.09 -5.41
CA ARG A 105 -1.79 2.65 -6.72
C ARG A 105 -0.76 3.77 -6.59
N HIS A 106 -0.87 4.57 -5.53
CA HIS A 106 0.11 5.59 -5.17
C HIS A 106 1.39 5.04 -4.53
N GLY A 107 1.54 3.71 -4.44
CA GLY A 107 2.77 3.06 -3.98
C GLY A 107 2.82 2.78 -2.49
N HIS A 108 1.70 2.86 -1.76
CA HIS A 108 1.68 2.51 -0.34
C HIS A 108 1.85 0.99 -0.16
N GLY A 109 2.99 0.58 0.40
CA GLY A 109 3.36 -0.84 0.50
C GLY A 109 2.42 -1.68 1.37
N ASP A 110 1.91 -1.11 2.47
CA ASP A 110 0.97 -1.84 3.34
C ASP A 110 -0.41 -1.97 2.70
N ALA A 111 -0.88 -0.95 1.97
CA ALA A 111 -2.10 -1.08 1.17
C ALA A 111 -1.96 -2.14 0.07
N GLN A 112 -0.81 -2.23 -0.58
CA GLN A 112 -0.54 -3.31 -1.54
C GLN A 112 -0.61 -4.68 -0.87
N ARG A 113 -0.04 -4.84 0.33
CA ARG A 113 -0.10 -6.10 1.10
C ARG A 113 -1.53 -6.47 1.49
N LEU A 114 -2.32 -5.50 1.91
CA LEU A 114 -3.73 -5.69 2.27
C LEU A 114 -4.60 -6.13 1.09
N LEU A 115 -4.28 -5.68 -0.13
CA LEU A 115 -5.01 -6.06 -1.35
C LEU A 115 -4.52 -7.38 -1.94
N VAL A 116 -3.33 -7.85 -1.57
CA VAL A 116 -2.83 -9.15 -1.98
C VAL A 116 -3.56 -10.22 -1.18
N PRO A 117 -4.31 -11.14 -1.81
CA PRO A 117 -4.93 -12.23 -1.08
C PRO A 117 -3.83 -13.10 -0.42
N PRO A 118 -4.08 -13.67 0.78
CA PRO A 118 -3.09 -14.42 1.57
C PRO A 118 -2.57 -15.73 0.93
N GLY A 119 -2.77 -15.95 -0.37
CA GLY A 119 -2.18 -17.04 -1.16
C GLY A 119 -1.35 -16.58 -2.37
N ALA A 120 -1.31 -15.28 -2.67
CA ALA A 120 -0.58 -14.73 -3.80
C ALA A 120 0.78 -14.12 -3.36
N MET A 121 1.55 -14.87 -2.58
CA MET A 121 2.99 -14.61 -2.54
C MET A 121 3.53 -14.94 -3.94
N PRO A 122 4.14 -14.00 -4.69
CA PRO A 122 4.97 -14.40 -5.80
C PRO A 122 6.09 -15.23 -5.18
N SER A 123 6.10 -16.54 -5.47
CA SER A 123 7.20 -17.41 -5.11
C SER A 123 8.48 -16.71 -5.58
N ARG A 124 9.22 -16.15 -4.63
CA ARG A 124 10.52 -15.55 -4.86
C ARG A 124 11.41 -16.74 -5.19
N ARG A 125 11.37 -17.21 -6.44
CA ARG A 125 12.35 -18.15 -6.96
C ARG A 125 13.71 -17.53 -6.69
N PRO A 126 14.56 -18.12 -5.85
CA PRO A 126 15.92 -17.62 -5.71
C PRO A 126 16.57 -17.68 -7.11
N PRO A 127 17.22 -16.60 -7.59
CA PRO A 127 18.00 -16.66 -8.82
C PRO A 127 19.25 -17.49 -8.52
N GLY A 128 19.16 -18.81 -8.62
CA GLY A 128 20.27 -19.65 -8.15
C GLY A 128 20.22 -21.15 -8.45
N CYS A 129 19.33 -21.63 -9.33
CA CYS A 129 19.46 -23.00 -9.84
C CYS A 129 19.39 -22.99 -11.36
N ALA A 130 20.56 -22.76 -11.97
CA ALA A 130 20.80 -23.21 -13.33
C ALA A 130 20.56 -24.72 -13.40
N PRO A 131 19.87 -25.24 -14.43
CA PRO A 131 19.75 -26.69 -14.60
C PRO A 131 21.15 -27.30 -14.82
N PRO A 132 21.45 -28.48 -14.25
CA PRO A 132 22.70 -29.16 -14.56
C PRO A 132 22.72 -29.48 -16.06
N ARG A 133 23.69 -28.90 -16.77
CA ARG A 133 24.00 -29.30 -18.15
C ARG A 133 24.39 -30.77 -18.11
N THR A 134 23.59 -31.61 -18.74
CA THR A 134 23.91 -33.04 -18.90
C THR A 134 25.21 -33.16 -19.73
N PRO A 135 26.18 -33.99 -19.31
CA PRO A 135 27.32 -34.31 -20.15
C PRO A 135 26.85 -35.17 -21.32
N ARG A 136 27.11 -34.71 -22.56
CA ARG A 136 26.97 -35.54 -23.75
C ARG A 136 27.92 -36.73 -23.61
N THR A 137 27.37 -37.93 -23.52
CA THR A 137 28.16 -39.17 -23.64
C THR A 137 28.51 -39.39 -25.11
N PRO A 138 29.76 -39.74 -25.44
CA PRO A 138 30.15 -40.16 -26.77
C PRO A 138 29.93 -41.68 -26.89
N LYS A 139 29.25 -42.13 -27.93
CA LYS A 139 29.26 -43.54 -28.35
C LYS A 139 28.54 -43.70 -29.68
N ASN A 140 29.30 -43.87 -30.75
CA ASN A 140 28.98 -44.94 -31.69
C ASN A 140 30.24 -45.44 -32.39
N CYS A 141 30.84 -46.48 -31.80
CA CYS A 141 31.76 -47.36 -32.50
C CYS A 141 30.94 -48.44 -33.22
N GLY A 142 31.24 -48.67 -34.50
CA GLY A 142 31.11 -49.97 -35.14
C GLY A 142 29.78 -50.29 -35.82
N ARG A 143 29.85 -50.45 -37.15
CA ARG A 143 29.13 -51.53 -37.82
C ARG A 143 30.05 -52.20 -38.86
N PRO A 144 29.91 -53.51 -39.06
CA PRO A 144 30.86 -54.40 -39.74
C PRO A 144 30.86 -54.26 -41.25
#